data_AF-A0A7C1YWF7-F1
#
_entry.id   AF-A0A7C1YWF7-F1
#
_cell.length_a   1.000
_cell.length_b   1.000
_cell.length_c   1.000
_cell.angle_alpha   90.00
_cell.angle_beta   90.00
_cell.angle_gamma   90.00
#
_symmetry.space_group_name_H-M   'P 1'
#
loop_
_entity.id
_entity.type
_entity.pdbx_description
1 polymer ?
#
loop_
_entity_poly.entity_id
_entity_poly.type
_entity_poly.pdbx_seq_one_letter_code
_entity_poly.pdbx_strand_id
1 'polypeptide(L)' 'IGNAPTSLMRLLDLIEQGKSSPALVIGMPVGFVNAAESKERLMEQDKVPYITIKGRKGGSAIAASVINALAGLADNQD' A
#
# COMPACT_ATOMS: atom_id res chain seq x y z
N ILE A 1 -2.09 -3.12 3.19
CA ILE A 1 -3.07 -3.86 2.34
C ILE A 1 -2.31 -4.86 1.48
N GLY A 2 -2.30 -6.15 1.85
CA GLY A 2 -1.52 -7.18 1.14
C GLY A 2 -2.32 -8.13 0.24
N ASN A 3 -3.66 -8.12 0.32
CA ASN A 3 -4.49 -9.05 -0.44
C ASN A 3 -5.47 -8.33 -1.35
N ALA A 4 -6.51 -7.72 -0.78
CA ALA A 4 -7.65 -7.21 -1.55
C ALA A 4 -7.33 -5.91 -2.33
N PRO A 5 -7.33 -5.94 -3.68
CA PRO A 5 -7.17 -4.73 -4.50
C PRO A 5 -8.30 -3.72 -4.28
N THR A 6 -9.53 -4.20 -4.07
CA THR A 6 -10.72 -3.36 -3.81
C THR A 6 -10.59 -2.54 -2.53
N SER A 7 -9.94 -3.07 -1.49
CA SER A 7 -9.65 -2.32 -0.27
C SER A 7 -8.68 -1.16 -0.54
N LEU A 8 -7.67 -1.38 -1.40
CA LEU A 8 -6.74 -0.31 -1.78
C LEU A 8 -7.46 0.77 -2.58
N MET A 9 -8.28 0.38 -3.57
CA MET A 9 -9.09 1.32 -4.34
C MET A 9 -10.01 2.16 -3.44
N ARG A 10 -10.70 1.51 -2.50
CA ARG A 10 -11.60 2.22 -1.58
C ARG A 10 -10.86 3.19 -0.67
N LEU A 11 -9.69 2.80 -0.17
CA LEU A 11 -8.84 3.70 0.63
C LEU A 11 -8.41 4.92 -0.19
N LEU A 12 -8.01 4.73 -1.45
CA LEU A 12 -7.64 5.82 -2.35
C LEU A 12 -8.81 6.79 -2.60
N ASP A 13 -10.04 6.29 -2.75
CA ASP A 13 -11.23 7.16 -2.86
C ASP A 13 -11.42 8.03 -1.61
N LEU A 14 -11.18 7.47 -0.42
CA LEU A 14 -11.31 8.20 0.84
C LEU A 14 -10.21 9.25 1.00
N ILE A 15 -8.98 8.94 0.56
CA ILE A 15 -7.86 9.88 0.53
C ILE A 15 -8.15 11.02 -0.45
N GLU A 16 -8.66 10.69 -1.63
CA GLU A 16 -9.01 11.68 -2.65
C GLU A 16 -10.08 12.66 -2.14
N GLN A 17 -11.09 12.14 -1.44
CA GLN A 17 -12.17 12.91 -0.80
C GLN A 17 -11.74 13.67 0.48
N GLY A 18 -10.48 13.56 0.91
CA GLY A 18 -10.00 14.18 2.15
C GLY A 18 -10.60 13.57 3.43
N LYS A 19 -11.19 12.38 3.34
CA LYS A 19 -11.81 11.65 4.46
C LYS A 19 -10.86 10.70 5.17
N SER A 20 -9.67 10.48 4.61
CA SER A 20 -8.62 9.66 5.20
C SER A 20 -7.26 10.26 4.88
N SER A 21 -6.38 10.32 5.88
CA SER A 21 -5.00 10.80 5.74
C SER A 21 -4.03 9.88 6.50
N PRO A 22 -3.82 8.64 6.04
CA PRO A 22 -2.87 7.73 6.68
C PRO A 22 -1.45 8.30 6.62
N ALA A 23 -0.65 8.07 7.66
CA ALA A 23 0.77 8.46 7.67
C ALA A 23 1.60 7.73 6.59
N LEU A 24 1.20 6.50 6.26
CA LEU A 24 1.83 5.68 5.23
C LEU A 24 0.83 4.65 4.71
N VAL A 25 0.82 4.40 3.39
CA VAL A 25 0.07 3.30 2.78
C VAL A 25 1.04 2.22 2.25
N ILE A 26 1.00 1.03 2.84
CA ILE A 26 1.66 -0.15 2.27
C ILE A 26 0.63 -0.89 1.41
N GLY A 27 0.65 -0.64 0.10
CA GLY A 27 -0.29 -1.20 -0.87
C GLY A 27 0.35 -2.29 -1.70
N MET A 28 0.19 -3.55 -1.31
CA MET A 28 0.76 -4.70 -1.99
C MET A 28 -0.26 -5.80 -2.30
N PRO A 29 -1.48 -5.49 -2.78
CA PRO A 29 -2.41 -6.55 -3.18
C PRO A 29 -1.80 -7.44 -4.27
N VAL A 30 -2.06 -8.73 -4.17
CA VAL A 30 -1.71 -9.75 -5.17
C VAL A 30 -2.95 -10.14 -5.95
N GLY A 31 -2.78 -10.46 -7.23
CA GLY A 31 -3.86 -11.06 -8.00
C GLY A 31 -3.78 -10.76 -9.48
N PHE A 32 -4.67 -11.40 -10.22
CA PHE A 32 -4.79 -11.22 -11.67
C PHE A 32 -5.84 -10.17 -12.06
N VAL A 33 -6.72 -9.80 -11.13
CA VAL A 33 -7.79 -8.82 -11.33
C VAL A 33 -7.51 -7.61 -10.45
N ASN A 34 -7.43 -6.42 -11.04
CA ASN A 34 -7.32 -5.12 -10.36
C ASN A 34 -6.08 -4.91 -9.48
N ALA A 35 -5.19 -5.91 -9.31
CA ALA A 35 -4.01 -5.79 -8.47
C ALA A 35 -2.96 -4.83 -9.06
N ALA A 36 -2.75 -4.87 -10.38
CA ALA A 36 -1.86 -3.94 -11.05
C ALA A 36 -2.48 -2.53 -11.07
N GLU A 37 -3.72 -2.40 -11.55
CA GLU A 37 -4.38 -1.09 -11.66
C GLU A 37 -4.52 -0.39 -10.29
N SER A 38 -4.85 -1.12 -9.22
CA SER A 38 -4.97 -0.50 -7.89
C SER A 38 -3.65 0.04 -7.34
N LYS A 39 -2.53 -0.60 -7.68
CA LYS A 39 -1.18 -0.14 -7.29
C LYS A 39 -0.67 0.97 -8.20
N GLU A 40 -1.05 0.97 -9.48
CA GLU A 40 -0.84 2.10 -10.40
C GLU A 40 -1.54 3.36 -9.89
N ARG A 41 -2.81 3.27 -9.51
CA ARG A 41 -3.51 4.39 -8.89
C ARG A 41 -2.85 4.87 -7.58
N LEU A 42 -2.32 3.95 -6.77
CA LEU A 42 -1.55 4.32 -5.57
C LEU A 42 -0.23 5.04 -5.92
N MET A 43 0.39 4.71 -7.05
CA MET A 43 1.62 5.36 -7.53
C MET A 43 1.36 6.73 -8.15
N GLU A 44 0.15 6.97 -8.67
CA GLU A 44 -0.26 8.23 -9.32
C GLU A 44 -0.73 9.31 -8.34
N GLN A 45 -1.19 8.93 -7.14
CA GLN A 45 -1.57 9.92 -6.12
C GLN A 45 -0.34 10.56 -5.47
N ASP A 46 -0.50 11.80 -5.01
CA ASP A 46 0.55 12.64 -4.40
C ASP A 46 0.21 13.12 -2.98
N LYS A 47 -0.89 12.62 -2.40
CA LYS A 47 -1.45 13.10 -1.12
C LYS A 47 -0.84 12.42 0.10
N VAL A 48 -0.45 11.15 -0.02
CA VAL A 48 0.07 10.37 1.11
C VAL A 48 1.31 9.56 0.72
N PRO A 49 2.28 9.40 1.64
CA PRO A 49 3.41 8.49 1.44
C PRO A 49 2.95 7.05 1.22
N TYR A 50 3.68 6.30 0.40
CA TYR A 50 3.36 4.91 0.12
C TYR A 50 4.58 4.03 -0.11
N ILE A 51 4.39 2.73 0.09
CA ILE A 51 5.31 1.66 -0.35
C ILE A 51 4.48 0.62 -1.10
N THR A 52 4.92 0.28 -2.31
CA THR A 52 4.25 -0.66 -3.21
C THR A 52 5.25 -1.37 -4.10
N ILE A 53 4.76 -2.33 -4.89
CA ILE A 53 5.51 -3.00 -5.96
C ILE A 53 4.67 -3.00 -7.24
N LYS A 54 5.33 -2.91 -8.40
CA LYS A 54 4.63 -2.85 -9.70
C LYS A 54 4.01 -4.20 -10.11
N GLY A 55 3.04 -4.16 -11.04
CA GLY A 55 2.44 -5.34 -11.66
C GLY A 55 1.53 -6.14 -10.72
N ARG A 56 1.43 -7.46 -10.91
CA ARG A 56 0.43 -8.32 -10.24
C ARG A 56 0.90 -9.03 -8.97
N LYS A 57 2.21 -9.02 -8.70
CA LYS A 57 2.80 -9.65 -7.51
C LYS A 57 2.49 -8.81 -6.25
N GLY A 58 2.42 -9.47 -5.11
CA GLY A 58 2.03 -8.87 -3.85
C GLY A 58 1.86 -9.94 -2.77
N GLY A 59 1.08 -9.63 -1.74
CA GLY A 59 0.67 -10.59 -0.73
C GLY A 59 0.79 -10.03 0.67
N SER A 60 0.02 -10.61 1.60
CA SER A 60 0.09 -10.28 3.02
C SER A 60 1.49 -10.47 3.60
N ALA A 61 2.22 -11.50 3.17
CA ALA A 61 3.60 -11.74 3.62
C ALA A 61 4.56 -10.61 3.22
N ILE A 62 4.45 -10.10 1.98
CA ILE A 62 5.29 -9.00 1.51
C ILE A 62 4.90 -7.69 2.23
N ALA A 63 3.61 -7.43 2.41
CA ALA A 63 3.16 -6.27 3.17
C ALA A 63 3.66 -6.32 4.62
N ALA A 64 3.61 -7.48 5.27
CA ALA A 64 4.11 -7.69 6.63
C ALA A 64 5.64 -7.55 6.70
N SER A 65 6.40 -8.03 5.70
CA SER A 65 7.85 -7.87 5.71
C SER A 65 8.27 -6.39 5.64
N VAL A 66 7.52 -5.54 4.94
CA VAL A 66 7.76 -4.08 4.96
C VAL A 66 7.52 -3.51 6.35
N ILE A 67 6.43 -3.89 7.03
CA ILE A 67 6.18 -3.45 8.41
C ILE A 67 7.32 -3.87 9.32
N ASN A 68 7.77 -5.13 9.25
CA ASN A 68 8.87 -5.65 10.07
C ASN A 68 10.17 -4.90 9.79
N ALA A 69 10.47 -4.60 8.52
CA ALA A 69 11.66 -3.82 8.16
C ALA A 69 11.60 -2.39 8.71
N LEU A 70 10.44 -1.72 8.61
CA LEU A 70 10.24 -0.39 9.19
C LEU A 70 10.37 -0.40 10.71
N ALA A 71 9.82 -1.43 11.38
CA ALA A 71 9.97 -1.60 12.82
C ALA A 71 11.45 -1.78 13.20
N GLY A 72 12.19 -2.64 12.49
CA GLY A 72 13.63 -2.80 12.72
C GLY A 72 14.43 -1.52 12.47
N LEU A 73 14.06 -0.71 11.47
CA LEU A 73 14.70 0.60 11.24
C LEU A 73 14.37 1.62 12.33
N ALA A 74 13.19 1.52 12.96
CA ALA A 74 12.81 2.38 14.07
C ALA A 74 13.48 1.95 15.39
N ASP A 75 13.71 0.65 15.57
CA ASP A 75 14.39 0.08 16.76
C ASP A 75 15.90 0.31 16.71
N ASN A 76 16.53 0.21 15.52
CA ASN A 76 17.96 0.46 15.33
C ASN A 76 18.33 1.96 15.26
N GLN A 77 17.45 2.87 15.69
CA GLN A 77 17.70 4.32 15.70
C GLN A 77 18.30 4.82 17.03
N ASP A 78 18.85 3.92 17.85
CA ASP A 78 19.70 4.25 19.02
C ASP A 78 21.11 4.73 18.62
#